data_AF-A0A699KDQ1-F1
#
_entry.id   AF-A0A699KDQ1-F1
#
_cell.length_a   1.000
_cell.length_b   1.000
_cell.length_c   1.000
_cell.angle_alpha   90.00
_cell.angle_beta   90.00
_cell.angle_gamma   90.00
#
_symmetry.space_group_name_H-M   'P 1'
#
loop_
_entity.id
_entity.type
_entity.pdbx_description
1 polymer ?
#
loop_
_entity_poly.entity_id
_entity_poly.type
_entity_poly.pdbx_seq_one_letter_code
_entity_poly.pdbx_strand_id
1 'polypeptide(L)'
;TRSTCINAATLALADAGIPMRDLVTSCSARFINSTPLLDSAGGRDVTVGILPKLDKVTLLQMDAKLPMDIFENVMQLATEGCKAVANYIRE
;
A
#
# COMPACT_ATOMS: atom_id res chain seq x y z
N THR A 1 5.21 -0.73 -8.79
CA THR A 1 4.85 -1.93 -9.58
C THR A 1 4.25 -3.03 -8.72
N ARG A 2 4.82 -3.37 -7.55
CA ARG A 2 4.21 -4.38 -6.65
C ARG A 2 2.79 -4.02 -6.19
N SER A 3 2.61 -2.79 -5.71
CA SER A 3 1.32 -2.24 -5.26
C SER A 3 0.23 -2.31 -6.33
N THR A 4 0.55 -1.89 -7.55
CA THR A 4 -0.37 -1.91 -8.69
C THR A 4 -0.82 -3.33 -9.06
N CYS A 5 0.09 -4.31 -9.03
CA CYS A 5 -0.25 -5.71 -9.30
C CYS A 5 -1.17 -6.30 -8.23
N ILE A 6 -0.95 -5.97 -6.95
CA ILE A 6 -1.82 -6.41 -5.85
C ILE A 6 -3.22 -5.87 -6.04
N ASN A 7 -3.36 -4.56 -6.31
CA ASN A 7 -4.68 -3.96 -6.52
C ASN A 7 -5.39 -4.55 -7.74
N ALA A 8 -4.67 -4.75 -8.85
CA ALA A 8 -5.23 -5.39 -10.05
C ALA A 8 -5.70 -6.83 -9.79
N ALA A 9 -4.92 -7.63 -9.05
CA ALA A 9 -5.29 -8.99 -8.69
C ALA A 9 -6.52 -9.01 -7.76
N THR A 10 -6.57 -8.12 -6.76
CA THR A 10 -7.75 -7.97 -5.88
C THR A 10 -9.00 -7.67 -6.70
N LEU A 11 -8.93 -6.73 -7.64
CA LEU A 11 -10.06 -6.37 -8.49
C LEU A 11 -10.46 -7.54 -9.40
N ALA A 12 -9.50 -8.25 -9.99
CA ALA A 12 -9.79 -9.42 -10.82
C ALA A 12 -10.49 -10.55 -10.04
N LEU A 13 -10.08 -10.79 -8.78
CA LEU A 13 -10.74 -11.77 -7.91
C LEU A 13 -12.16 -11.32 -7.52
N ALA A 14 -12.35 -10.01 -7.30
CA ALA A 14 -13.67 -9.44 -7.03
C ALA A 14 -14.61 -9.57 -8.23
N ASP A 15 -14.12 -9.24 -9.43
CA ASP A 15 -14.87 -9.35 -10.70
C ASP A 15 -15.22 -10.81 -11.04
N ALA A 16 -14.31 -11.75 -10.76
CA ALA A 16 -14.56 -13.19 -10.92
C ALA A 16 -15.58 -13.76 -9.90
N GLY A 17 -16.07 -12.97 -8.94
CA GLY A 17 -17.02 -13.41 -7.92
C GLY A 17 -16.41 -14.39 -6.89
N ILE A 18 -15.09 -14.39 -6.73
CA ILE A 18 -14.42 -15.27 -5.76
C ILE A 18 -14.67 -14.73 -4.35
N PRO A 19 -15.17 -15.56 -3.41
CA PRO A 19 -15.43 -15.10 -2.06
C PRO A 19 -14.13 -14.72 -1.35
N MET A 20 -13.97 -13.43 -1.05
CA MET A 20 -12.84 -12.86 -0.33
C MET A 20 -13.28 -12.32 1.03
N ARG A 21 -12.39 -12.38 2.03
CA ARG A 21 -12.66 -11.83 3.38
C ARG A 21 -12.78 -10.31 3.35
N ASP A 22 -11.95 -9.65 2.54
CA ASP A 22 -11.95 -8.22 2.29
C ASP A 22 -11.12 -7.95 1.02
N LEU A 23 -11.27 -6.74 0.45
CA LEU A 23 -10.43 -6.26 -0.63
C LEU A 23 -9.05 -5.91 -0.08
N VAL A 24 -7.98 -6.41 -0.70
CA VAL A 24 -6.62 -5.98 -0.37
C VAL A 24 -6.28 -4.75 -1.20
N THR A 25 -5.88 -3.67 -0.54
CA THR A 25 -5.35 -2.47 -1.21
C THR A 25 -3.90 -2.25 -0.81
N SER A 26 -3.09 -1.85 -1.77
CA SER A 26 -1.66 -1.63 -1.58
C SER A 26 -1.22 -0.31 -2.20
N CYS A 27 -0.35 0.38 -1.48
CA CYS A 27 0.33 1.59 -1.89
C CYS A 27 1.81 1.48 -1.53
N SER A 28 2.64 2.14 -2.32
CA SER A 28 4.05 2.31 -2.00
C SER A 28 4.28 3.75 -1.57
N ALA A 29 5.06 3.95 -0.53
CA ALA A 29 5.64 5.25 -0.22
C ALA A 29 7.16 5.18 -0.39
N ARG A 30 7.76 6.30 -0.77
CA ARG A 30 9.20 6.44 -0.93
C ARG A 30 9.70 7.66 -0.16
N PHE A 31 10.95 7.60 0.27
CA PHE A 31 11.61 8.74 0.92
C PHE A 31 12.67 9.32 0.00
N ILE A 32 12.46 10.56 -0.47
CA ILE A 32 13.34 11.27 -1.41
C ILE A 32 13.59 12.67 -0.87
N ASN A 33 14.85 13.12 -0.80
CA ASN A 33 15.24 14.47 -0.37
C ASN A 33 14.54 14.92 0.92
N SER A 34 14.56 14.07 1.96
CA SER A 34 13.93 14.33 3.26
C SER A 34 12.40 14.44 3.25
N THR A 35 11.73 14.04 2.16
CA THR A 35 10.28 14.11 2.00
C THR A 35 9.70 12.73 1.68
N PRO A 36 8.67 12.27 2.41
CA PRO A 36 7.94 11.06 2.06
C PRO A 36 6.95 11.36 0.92
N LEU A 37 6.98 10.55 -0.14
CA LEU A 37 6.15 10.68 -1.34
C LEU A 37 5.37 9.38 -1.58
N LEU A 38 4.07 9.51 -1.83
CA LEU A 38 3.20 8.38 -2.17
C LEU A 38 3.33 8.06 -3.67
N ASP A 39 3.47 6.77 -3.99
CA ASP A 39 3.51 6.16 -5.32
C ASP A 39 4.44 6.84 -6.36
N SER A 40 5.55 7.42 -5.91
CA SER A 40 6.56 8.08 -6.76
C SER A 40 7.67 7.12 -7.21
N ALA A 41 8.30 7.32 -8.36
CA ALA A 41 9.38 6.47 -8.87
C ALA A 41 10.78 6.84 -8.31
N GLY A 42 11.62 5.83 -8.07
CA GLY A 42 13.03 5.99 -7.66
C GLY A 42 13.26 6.24 -6.17
N GLY A 43 14.42 5.85 -5.63
CA GLY A 43 14.77 6.00 -4.21
C GLY A 43 14.43 4.78 -3.33
N ARG A 44 14.44 4.98 -2.00
CA ARG A 44 14.16 3.94 -1.00
C ARG A 44 12.66 3.75 -0.85
N ASP A 45 12.17 2.52 -0.96
CA ASP A 45 10.74 2.22 -0.99
C ASP A 45 10.25 1.34 0.15
N VAL A 46 9.00 1.61 0.54
CA VAL A 46 8.21 0.82 1.46
C VAL A 46 6.86 0.59 0.80
N THR A 47 6.52 -0.66 0.56
CA THR A 47 5.21 -1.08 0.04
C THR A 47 4.40 -1.67 1.18
N VAL A 48 3.18 -1.17 1.37
CA VAL A 48 2.23 -1.65 2.37
C VAL A 48 0.99 -2.17 1.66
N GLY A 49 0.43 -3.26 2.17
CA GLY A 49 -0.87 -3.79 1.77
C GLY A 49 -1.77 -3.94 2.99
N ILE A 50 -3.02 -3.49 2.91
CA ILE A 50 -4.00 -3.54 4.01
C ILE A 50 -5.31 -4.20 3.59
N LEU A 51 -5.99 -4.76 4.58
CA LEU A 51 -7.40 -5.14 4.54
C LEU A 51 -8.20 -3.98 5.19
N PRO A 52 -8.80 -3.08 4.41
CA PRO A 52 -9.32 -1.82 4.93
C PRO A 52 -10.56 -1.97 5.82
N LYS A 53 -11.34 -3.06 5.74
CA LYS A 53 -12.43 -3.36 6.70
C LYS A 53 -11.91 -3.86 8.04
N LEU A 54 -10.79 -4.58 8.03
CA LEU A 54 -10.20 -5.17 9.23
C LEU A 54 -9.13 -4.28 9.87
N ASP A 55 -8.73 -3.22 9.18
CA ASP A 55 -7.60 -2.33 9.50
C ASP A 55 -6.31 -3.11 9.82
N LYS A 56 -6.06 -4.18 9.04
CA LYS A 56 -4.89 -5.05 9.21
C LYS A 56 -3.93 -4.93 8.05
N VAL A 57 -2.65 -4.78 8.37
CA VAL A 57 -1.56 -4.91 7.41
C VAL A 57 -1.38 -6.38 7.03
N THR A 58 -1.40 -6.68 5.74
CA THR A 58 -1.20 -8.02 5.16
C THR A 58 0.16 -8.17 4.49
N LEU A 59 0.71 -7.06 4.00
CA LEU A 59 2.00 -7.02 3.36
C LEU A 59 2.76 -5.79 3.84
N LEU A 60 4.01 -6.00 4.23
CA LEU A 60 4.99 -4.94 4.42
C LEU A 60 6.28 -5.38 3.76
N GLN A 61 6.70 -4.64 2.73
CA GLN A 61 7.93 -4.90 2.00
C GLN A 61 8.76 -3.64 1.92
N MET A 62 10.06 -3.76 2.19
CA MET A 62 11.01 -2.66 2.17
C MET A 62 12.28 -3.13 1.47
N ASP A 63 12.65 -2.52 0.34
CA ASP A 63 13.86 -2.90 -0.41
C ASP A 63 15.09 -2.07 -0.01
N ALA A 64 14.97 -1.14 0.95
CA ALA A 64 16.07 -0.28 1.37
C ALA A 64 16.07 0.02 2.86
N LYS A 65 17.27 0.14 3.44
CA LYS A 65 17.42 0.49 4.86
C LYS A 65 16.95 1.92 5.12
N LEU A 66 16.04 2.09 6.07
CA LEU A 66 15.56 3.39 6.55
C LEU A 66 15.78 3.46 8.07
N PRO A 67 16.14 4.63 8.62
CA PRO A 67 16.06 4.87 10.06
C PRO A 67 14.63 4.63 10.55
N MET A 68 14.49 4.13 11.79
CA MET A 68 13.19 3.74 12.35
C MET A 68 12.20 4.92 12.38
N ASP A 69 12.67 6.12 12.73
CA ASP A 69 11.85 7.34 12.77
C ASP A 69 11.28 7.71 11.39
N ILE A 70 12.05 7.48 10.32
CA ILE A 70 11.62 7.77 8.94
C ILE A 70 10.70 6.67 8.45
N PHE A 71 11.01 5.41 8.79
CA PHE A 71 10.19 4.26 8.43
C PHE A 71 8.76 4.40 8.94
N GLU A 72 8.57 4.80 10.20
CA GLU A 72 7.24 4.99 10.80
C GLU A 72 6.42 6.04 10.02
N ASN A 73 7.01 7.19 9.73
CA ASN A 73 6.37 8.24 8.92
C ASN A 73 6.00 7.76 7.50
N VAL A 74 6.91 7.04 6.83
CA VAL A 74 6.70 6.53 5.46
C VAL A 74 5.64 5.43 5.45
N MET A 75 5.66 4.54 6.44
CA MET A 75 4.68 3.46 6.59
C MET A 75 3.28 4.03 6.86
N GLN A 76 3.17 5.06 7.70
CA GLN A 76 1.90 5.73 7.96
C GLN A 76 1.35 6.37 6.69
N LEU A 77 2.17 7.10 5.93
CA LEU A 77 1.77 7.69 4.66
C LEU A 77 1.29 6.64 3.65
N ALA A 78 2.01 5.51 3.53
CA ALA A 78 1.60 4.40 2.67
C ALA A 78 0.25 3.81 3.11
N THR A 79 0.03 3.67 4.42
CA THR A 79 -1.20 3.12 5.00
C THR A 79 -2.39 4.03 4.74
N GLU A 80 -2.24 5.34 4.92
CA GLU A 80 -3.26 6.34 4.60
C GLU A 80 -3.59 6.34 3.11
N GLY A 81 -2.58 6.25 2.25
CA GLY A 81 -2.77 6.07 0.81
C GLY A 81 -3.59 4.83 0.47
N CYS A 82 -3.31 3.69 1.12
CA CYS A 82 -4.10 2.48 0.90
C CYS A 82 -5.57 2.67 1.31
N LYS A 83 -5.83 3.34 2.44
CA LYS A 83 -7.20 3.65 2.90
C LYS A 83 -7.94 4.55 1.89
N ALA A 84 -7.28 5.55 1.34
CA ALA A 84 -7.86 6.40 0.30
C ALA A 84 -8.21 5.61 -0.97
N VAL A 85 -7.30 4.77 -1.46
CA VAL A 85 -7.54 3.89 -2.62
C VAL A 85 -8.69 2.92 -2.35
N ALA A 86 -8.77 2.36 -1.14
CA ALA A 86 -9.85 1.47 -0.73
C ALA A 86 -11.22 2.14 -0.71
N ASN A 87 -11.28 3.43 -0.38
CA ASN A 87 -12.52 4.19 -0.46
C ASN A 87 -12.91 4.40 -1.92
N TYR A 88 -11.96 4.78 -2.78
CA TYR A 88 -12.21 4.99 -4.20
C TYR A 88 -12.65 3.72 -4.95
N ILE A 89 -12.07 2.56 -4.62
CA ILE A 89 -12.46 1.28 -5.23
C ILE A 89 -13.89 0.84 -4.82
N ARG A 90 -14.39 1.34 -3.69
CA ARG A 90 -15.71 0.97 -3.17
C ARG A 90 -16.84 1.88 -3.64
N GLU A 91 -16.52 3.06 -4.17
CA GLU A 91 -17.46 3.94 -4.86
C GLU A 91 -17.79 3.38 -6.25
#